data_AF-A0A645IZE8-F1
#
_entry.id   AF-A0A645IZE8-F1
#
_cell.length_a   1.000
_cell.length_b   1.000
_cell.length_c   1.000
_cell.angle_alpha   90.00
_cell.angle_beta   90.00
_cell.angle_gamma   90.00
#
_symmetry.space_group_name_H-M   'P 1'
#
loop_
_entity.id
_entity.type
_entity.pdbx_description
1 polymer ?
#
loop_
_entity_poly.entity_id
_entity_poly.type
_entity_poly.pdbx_seq_one_letter_code
_entity_poly.pdbx_strand_id
1 'polypeptide(L)' 'MIGQTLEVLVEKQDGLTGFYRGRSVFSAPDGIDGEVIFKSDEPIKFGTFVPVTINRIKTHDFYGKVEKEKV' A
#
# COMPACT_ATOMS: atom_id res chain seq x y z
N MET A 1 -7.24 -9.19 -8.11
CA MET A 1 -6.52 -8.20 -7.26
C MET A 1 -5.06 -8.56 -7.10
N ILE A 2 -4.68 -9.81 -6.81
CA ILE A 2 -3.26 -10.21 -6.91
C ILE A 2 -2.76 -10.00 -8.36
N GLY A 3 -1.59 -9.39 -8.51
CA GLY A 3 -1.00 -8.99 -9.79
C GLY A 3 -1.46 -7.64 -10.34
N GLN A 4 -2.38 -6.95 -9.65
CA GLN A 4 -2.78 -5.59 -10.01
C GLN A 4 -1.97 -4.55 -9.23
N THR A 5 -1.70 -3.44 -9.88
CA THR A 5 -1.11 -2.25 -9.28
C THR A 5 -2.22 -1.30 -8.85
N LEU A 6 -2.23 -0.93 -7.56
CA LEU A 6 -3.17 0.02 -6.99
C LEU A 6 -2.43 1.30 -6.61
N GLU A 7 -3.04 2.46 -6.85
CA GLU A 7 -2.58 3.71 -6.26
C GLU A 7 -3.00 3.76 -4.79
N VAL A 8 -2.00 3.90 -3.91
CA VAL A 8 -2.16 3.87 -2.46
C VAL A 8 -1.67 5.17 -1.85
N LEU A 9 -2.52 5.83 -1.08
CA LEU A 9 -2.14 6.98 -0.27
C LEU A 9 -1.37 6.52 0.96
N VAL A 10 -0.12 6.95 1.10
CA VAL A 10 0.71 6.56 2.24
C VAL A 10 0.31 7.35 3.48
N GLU A 11 -0.17 6.68 4.52
CA GLU A 11 -0.65 7.35 5.74
C GLU A 11 0.24 7.08 6.95
N LYS A 12 0.79 5.87 7.08
CA LYS A 12 1.58 5.46 8.23
C LYS A 12 2.72 4.53 7.85
N GLN A 13 3.76 4.48 8.70
CA GLN A 13 4.80 3.46 8.66
C GLN A 13 4.95 2.85 10.05
N ASP A 14 5.03 1.52 10.09
CA ASP A 14 5.33 0.77 11.29
C ASP A 14 6.83 0.85 11.59
N GLY A 15 7.20 1.49 12.70
CA GLY A 15 8.61 1.73 13.06
C GLY A 15 9.38 0.48 13.48
N LEU A 16 8.71 -0.62 13.81
CA LEU A 16 9.34 -1.88 14.21
C LEU A 16 9.66 -2.78 13.01
N THR A 17 8.76 -2.80 12.03
CA THR A 17 8.83 -3.73 10.89
C THR A 17 9.16 -3.05 9.57
N GLY A 18 9.07 -1.72 9.52
CA GLY A 18 9.29 -0.88 8.34
C GLY A 18 8.16 -0.93 7.31
N PHE A 19 7.05 -1.63 7.58
CA PHE A 19 5.91 -1.72 6.67
C PHE A 19 5.14 -0.40 6.62
N TYR A 20 4.79 0.04 5.42
CA TYR A 20 3.88 1.14 5.19
C TYR A 20 2.44 0.65 5.17
N ARG A 21 1.53 1.54 5.59
CA ARG A 21 0.09 1.34 5.52
C ARG A 21 -0.56 2.52 4.84
N GLY A 22 -1.51 2.21 3.97
CA GLY A 22 -2.26 3.20 3.22
C GLY A 22 -3.60 2.67 2.75
N ARG A 23 -4.36 3.57 2.14
CA ARG A 23 -5.66 3.26 1.54
C ARG A 23 -5.58 3.39 0.04
N SER A 24 -6.23 2.46 -0.66
CA SER A 24 -6.38 2.55 -2.11
C SER A 24 -7.47 3.57 -2.45
N VAL A 25 -7.39 4.18 -3.64
CA VAL A 25 -8.42 5.10 -4.15
C VAL A 25 -9.81 4.46 -4.31
N PHE A 26 -9.89 3.14 -4.31
CA PHE A 26 -11.14 2.38 -4.40
C PHE A 26 -11.76 2.04 -3.04
N SER A 27 -11.06 2.31 -1.92
CA SER A 27 -11.58 2.06 -0.57
C SER A 27 -12.60 3.13 -0.18
N ALA A 28 -13.79 2.73 0.27
CA ALA A 28 -14.78 3.66 0.79
C ALA A 28 -14.26 4.37 2.06
N PRO A 29 -14.60 5.66 2.27
CA PRO A 29 -14.15 6.43 3.43
C PRO A 29 -14.64 5.89 4.78
N ASP A 30 -15.62 4.98 4.77
CA ASP A 30 -16.18 4.31 5.96
C ASP A 30 -15.24 3.29 6.65
N GLY A 31 -14.04 3.04 6.10
CA GLY A 31 -13.04 2.19 6.77
C GLY A 31 -13.36 0.69 6.76
N ILE A 32 -14.29 0.27 5.90
CA ILE A 32 -14.72 -1.12 5.74
C ILE A 32 -13.85 -1.84 4.68
N ASP A 33 -13.25 -1.09 3.75
CA ASP A 33 -12.32 -1.63 2.75
C ASP A 33 -10.91 -1.71 3.34
N GLY A 34 -10.37 -2.94 3.38
CA GLY A 34 -9.12 -3.27 4.06
C GLY A 34 -7.90 -2.40 3.70
N GLU A 35 -6.95 -2.35 4.63
CA GLU A 35 -5.72 -1.57 4.48
C GLU A 35 -4.78 -2.23 3.46
N VAL A 36 -4.02 -1.39 2.73
CA VAL A 36 -2.92 -1.86 1.90
C VAL A 36 -1.63 -1.75 2.70
N ILE A 37 -1.02 -2.89 2.98
CA ILE A 37 0.24 -3.03 3.71
C ILE A 37 1.34 -3.31 2.69
N PHE A 38 2.38 -2.49 2.65
CA PHE A 38 3.42 -2.65 1.64
C PHE A 38 4.81 -2.31 2.15
N LYS A 39 5.82 -2.80 1.42
CA LYS A 39 7.22 -2.41 1.63
C LYS A 39 7.73 -1.56 0.48
N SER A 40 8.69 -0.71 0.81
CA SER A 40 9.49 0.07 -0.11
C SER A 40 10.94 -0.03 0.32
N ASP A 41 11.85 -0.11 -0.66
CA ASP A 41 13.30 -0.06 -0.41
C ASP A 41 13.76 1.37 -0.09
N GLU A 42 12.94 2.37 -0.41
CA GLU A 42 13.21 3.79 -0.18
C GLU A 42 12.17 4.43 0.74
N PRO A 43 12.57 5.43 1.55
CA PRO A 43 11.63 6.12 2.42
C PRO A 43 10.60 6.90 1.60
N ILE A 44 9.32 6.63 1.84
CA ILE A 44 8.22 7.32 1.18
C ILE A 44 7.64 8.38 2.11
N LYS A 45 7.35 9.55 1.54
CA LYS A 45 6.72 10.66 2.27
C LYS A 45 5.24 10.35 2.55
N PHE A 46 4.79 10.58 3.78
CA PHE A 46 3.36 10.47 4.10
C PHE A 46 2.54 11.52 3.34
N GLY A 47 1.33 11.15 2.91
CA GLY A 47 0.43 11.97 2.12
C GLY A 47 0.67 11.92 0.61
N THR A 48 1.62 11.10 0.13
CA THR A 48 1.81 10.89 -1.31
C THR A 48 1.11 9.61 -1.79
N PHE A 49 0.72 9.59 -3.06
CA PHE A 49 0.25 8.37 -3.71
C PHE A 49 1.44 7.60 -4.31
N VAL A 50 1.45 6.29 -4.10
CA VAL A 50 2.44 5.38 -4.70
C VAL A 50 1.77 4.19 -5.38
N PRO A 51 2.33 3.70 -6.50
CA PRO A 51 1.85 2.48 -7.13
C PRO A 51 2.31 1.26 -6.31
N VAL A 52 1.36 0.48 -5.81
CA VAL A 52 1.64 -0.75 -5.05
C VAL A 52 1.09 -1.94 -5.82
N THR A 53 1.98 -2.85 -6.21
CA THR A 53 1.58 -4.10 -6.83
C THR A 53 1.24 -5.12 -5.75
N ILE A 54 -0.03 -5.55 -5.72
CA ILE A 54 -0.53 -6.50 -4.74
C ILE A 54 -0.06 -7.90 -5.11
N ASN A 55 0.75 -8.51 -4.25
CA ASN A 55 1.27 -9.86 -4.47
C ASN A 55 0.57 -10.90 -3.57
N ARG A 56 -0.13 -10.45 -2.52
CA ARG A 56 -0.76 -11.34 -1.56
C ARG A 56 -1.97 -10.68 -0.92
N ILE A 57 -2.96 -11.50 -0.57
CA ILE A 57 -4.15 -11.09 0.19
C ILE A 57 -4.20 -11.96 1.44
N LYS A 58 -4.45 -11.36 2.60
CA LYS A 58 -4.64 -12.11 3.84
C LYS A 58 -5.88 -11.61 4.57
N THR A 59 -6.89 -12.46 4.64
CA THR A 59 -8.19 -12.17 5.24
C THR A 59 -8.89 -10.98 4.57
N HIS A 60 -8.62 -9.74 5.01
CA HIS A 60 -9.14 -8.51 4.41
C HIS A 60 -8.03 -7.52 4.00
N ASP A 61 -6.77 -7.81 4.34
CA ASP A 61 -5.65 -6.91 4.07
C ASP A 61 -4.94 -7.28 2.77
N PHE A 62 -4.54 -6.26 2.02
CA PHE A 62 -3.75 -6.40 0.81
C PHE A 62 -2.27 -6.21 1.14
N TYR A 63 -1.43 -7.12 0.65
CA TYR A 63 0.02 -7.06 0.81
C TYR A 63 0.67 -6.87 -0.55
N GLY A 64 1.61 -5.92 -0.62
CA GLY A 64 2.28 -5.59 -1.87
C GLY A 64 3.66 -4.97 -1.69
N LYS A 65 4.23 -4.58 -2.82
CA LYS A 65 5.50 -3.84 -2.88
C LYS A 65 5.33 -2.66 -3.82
N VAL A 66 5.99 -1.55 -3.50
CA VAL A 66 6.10 -0.42 -4.43
C VAL A 66 7.02 -0.82 -5.58
N GLU A 67 6.51 -0.74 -6.80
CA GLU A 67 7.35 -0.86 -7.99
C GLU A 67 7.95 0.50 -8.29
N LYS A 68 9.26 0.56 -8.46
CA LYS A 68 9.90 1.77 -8.98
C LYS A 68 9.40 1.97 -10.40
N GLU A 69 8.92 3.17 -10.70
CA GLU A 69 8.75 3.56 -12.10
C GLU A 69 10.14 3.46 -12.74
N LYS A 70 10.30 2.52 -13.69
CA LYS A 70 11.53 2.41 -14.47
C LYS A 70 11.58 3.64 -15.37
N VAL A 71 12.31 4.66 -14.93
CA VAL A 71 12.73 5.79 -15.78
C VAL A 71 13.75 5.30 -16.81
#